data_AF-A0A090VXL2-F1
#
_entry.id   AF-A0A090VXL2-F1
#
_cell.length_a   1.000
_cell.length_b   1.000
_cell.length_c   1.000
_cell.angle_alpha   90.00
_cell.angle_beta   90.00
_cell.angle_gamma   90.00
#
_symmetry.space_group_name_H-M   'P 1'
#
loop_
_entity.id
_entity.type
_entity.pdbx_description
1 polymer ?
#
loop_
_entity_poly.entity_id
_entity_poly.type
_entity_poly.pdbx_seq_one_letter_code
_entity_poly.pdbx_strand_id
1 'polypeptide(L)'
;MAKGDDALQDAIGFYTHWIYSIASTGQKIRQEKWDRPLFTYLLTRKQFNQLNVICKVKGWPHQTCQGITIYPRHIQHILASRAGDGLNWVQVAELISASFSTCSEIALNKDRNMQSVMLNASKRLSSIKGQAYYGMAILQVSKNDLAPVTAYHATEAKIKAIKKK
;
A
#
# COMPACT_ATOMS: atom_id res chain seq x y z
N MET A 1 6.89 18.38 -3.18
CA MET A 1 6.15 17.14 -3.47
C MET A 1 5.22 17.41 -4.63
N ALA A 2 4.84 16.41 -5.43
CA ALA A 2 3.85 16.63 -6.48
C ALA A 2 2.48 16.88 -5.84
N LYS A 3 1.68 17.83 -6.34
CA LYS A 3 0.35 18.17 -5.76
C LYS A 3 -0.57 16.95 -5.52
N GLY A 4 -0.39 15.89 -6.31
CA GLY A 4 -1.15 14.64 -6.14
C GLY A 4 -0.74 13.79 -4.94
N ASP A 5 0.53 13.84 -4.50
CA ASP A 5 0.98 13.11 -3.31
C ASP A 5 0.40 13.74 -2.03
N ASP A 6 0.28 15.07 -1.97
CA ASP A 6 -0.26 15.78 -0.81
C ASP A 6 -1.76 15.44 -0.62
N ALA A 7 -2.56 15.54 -1.70
CA ALA A 7 -3.99 15.19 -1.65
C ALA A 7 -4.22 13.71 -1.29
N LEU A 8 -3.34 12.82 -1.77
CA LEU A 8 -3.40 11.40 -1.42
C LEU A 8 -3.04 11.17 0.05
N GLN A 9 -2.05 11.88 0.57
CA GLN A 9 -1.69 11.83 1.99
C GLN A 9 -2.85 12.31 2.87
N ASP A 10 -3.53 13.39 2.49
CA ASP A 10 -4.72 13.90 3.19
C ASP A 10 -5.86 12.87 3.19
N ALA A 11 -6.15 12.26 2.03
CA ALA A 11 -7.16 11.22 1.91
C ALA A 11 -6.81 10.00 2.79
N ILE A 12 -5.57 9.52 2.74
CA ILE A 12 -5.10 8.40 3.56
C ILE A 12 -5.22 8.73 5.04
N GLY A 13 -4.79 9.92 5.46
CA GLY A 13 -4.88 10.37 6.85
C GLY A 13 -6.33 10.41 7.34
N PHE A 14 -7.21 11.04 6.57
CA PHE A 14 -8.63 11.15 6.88
C PHE A 14 -9.30 9.77 7.02
N TYR A 15 -9.15 8.91 6.01
CA TYR A 15 -9.83 7.60 6.00
C TYR A 15 -9.23 6.62 7.01
N THR A 16 -7.92 6.69 7.28
CA THR A 16 -7.29 5.87 8.33
C THR A 16 -7.82 6.26 9.70
N HIS A 17 -7.91 7.56 10.00
CA HIS A 17 -8.50 8.03 11.26
C HIS A 17 -9.98 7.65 11.39
N TRP A 18 -10.76 7.82 10.31
CA TRP A 18 -12.17 7.44 10.30
C TRP A 18 -12.37 5.96 10.61
N ILE A 19 -11.64 5.07 9.93
CA ILE A 19 -11.75 3.62 10.13
C ILE A 19 -11.25 3.21 11.52
N TYR A 20 -10.18 3.82 12.01
CA TYR A 20 -9.72 3.63 13.37
C TYR A 20 -10.79 4.05 14.40
N SER A 21 -11.46 5.18 14.20
CA SER A 21 -12.52 5.68 15.08
C SER A 21 -13.71 4.72 15.13
N ILE A 22 -14.08 4.15 13.99
CA ILE A 22 -15.14 3.14 13.89
C ILE A 22 -14.76 1.88 14.67
N ALA A 23 -13.53 1.39 14.46
CA ALA A 23 -13.04 0.18 15.10
C ALA A 23 -12.93 0.34 16.63
N SER A 24 -12.47 1.50 17.10
CA SER A 24 -12.30 1.80 18.53
C SER A 24 -13.61 2.07 19.27
N THR A 25 -14.61 2.64 18.61
CA THR A 25 -15.95 2.88 19.19
C THR A 25 -16.87 1.64 19.16
N GLY A 26 -16.45 0.57 18.48
CA GLY A 26 -17.28 -0.63 18.29
C GLY A 26 -18.50 -0.40 17.41
N GLN A 27 -18.55 0.71 16.65
CA GLN A 27 -19.68 1.04 15.81
C GLN A 27 -19.84 0.00 14.69
N LYS A 28 -20.97 -0.71 14.67
CA LYS A 28 -21.29 -1.64 13.59
C LYS A 28 -21.72 -0.87 12.35
N ILE A 29 -20.90 -0.92 11.31
CA ILE A 29 -21.24 -0.37 10.00
C ILE A 29 -21.73 -1.51 9.10
N ARG A 30 -22.79 -1.24 8.32
CA ARG A 30 -23.30 -2.15 7.29
C ARG A 30 -22.17 -2.58 6.33
N GLN A 31 -22.19 -3.87 5.96
CA GLN A 31 -21.19 -4.47 5.05
C GLN A 31 -21.00 -3.68 3.76
N GLU A 32 -22.09 -3.16 3.18
CA GLU A 32 -22.05 -2.33 1.97
C GLU A 32 -21.10 -1.13 2.07
N LYS A 33 -20.94 -0.52 3.26
CA LYS A 33 -20.00 0.60 3.41
C LYS A 33 -18.56 0.12 3.37
N TRP A 34 -18.26 -1.09 3.84
CA TRP A 34 -16.92 -1.69 3.76
C TRP A 34 -16.51 -2.04 2.33
N ASP A 35 -17.49 -2.15 1.43
CA ASP A 35 -17.30 -2.49 0.02
C ASP A 35 -17.43 -1.30 -0.92
N ARG A 36 -17.65 -0.08 -0.40
CA ARG A 36 -17.59 1.14 -1.20
C ARG A 36 -16.15 1.61 -1.39
N PRO A 37 -15.74 1.98 -2.62
CA PRO A 37 -14.42 2.53 -2.85
C PRO A 37 -14.26 3.88 -2.14
N LEU A 38 -13.10 4.09 -1.53
CA LEU A 38 -12.76 5.36 -0.87
C LEU A 38 -12.06 6.30 -1.84
N PHE A 39 -10.96 5.82 -2.41
CA PHE A 39 -10.14 6.53 -3.38
C PHE A 39 -9.35 5.53 -4.21
N THR A 40 -8.84 6.00 -5.34
CA THR A 40 -7.99 5.21 -6.23
C THR A 40 -6.63 5.87 -6.34
N TYR A 41 -5.59 5.10 -6.04
CA TYR A 41 -4.22 5.49 -6.34
C TYR A 41 -3.93 5.20 -7.82
N LEU A 42 -3.42 6.18 -8.56
CA LEU A 42 -3.02 6.00 -9.94
C LEU A 42 -1.51 5.77 -10.01
N LEU A 43 -1.11 4.59 -10.49
CA LEU A 43 0.28 4.29 -10.77
C LEU A 43 0.84 5.29 -11.80
N THR A 44 2.05 5.78 -11.55
CA THR A 44 2.81 6.51 -12.56
C THR A 44 3.06 5.61 -13.78
N ARG A 45 3.29 6.21 -14.96
CA ARG A 45 3.65 5.46 -16.17
C ARG A 45 4.85 4.53 -15.93
N LYS A 46 5.85 5.00 -15.17
CA LYS A 46 7.03 4.20 -14.81
C LYS A 46 6.64 2.96 -14.00
N GLN A 47 5.89 3.14 -12.91
CA GLN A 47 5.43 2.03 -12.06
C GLN A 47 4.58 1.04 -12.85
N PHE A 48 3.63 1.54 -13.65
CA PHE A 48 2.76 0.70 -14.47
C PHE A 48 3.54 -0.13 -15.51
N ASN A 49 4.50 0.49 -16.19
CA ASN A 49 5.37 -0.22 -17.13
C ASN A 49 6.23 -1.27 -16.43
N GLN A 50 6.80 -0.95 -15.26
CA GLN A 50 7.56 -1.91 -14.46
C GLN A 50 6.70 -3.11 -14.03
N LEU A 51 5.46 -2.87 -13.60
CA LEU A 51 4.51 -3.93 -13.27
C LEU A 51 4.26 -4.84 -14.47
N ASN A 52 3.99 -4.28 -15.63
CA ASN A 52 3.74 -5.05 -16.84
C ASN A 52 4.97 -5.83 -17.34
N VAL A 53 6.19 -5.35 -17.09
CA VAL A 53 7.42 -6.12 -17.30
C VAL A 53 7.45 -7.35 -16.38
N ILE A 54 7.11 -7.18 -15.09
CA ILE A 54 7.03 -8.31 -14.15
C ILE A 54 5.96 -9.31 -14.61
N CYS A 55 4.78 -8.83 -14.99
CA CYS A 55 3.71 -9.70 -15.48
C CYS A 55 4.16 -10.53 -16.67
N LYS A 56 4.82 -9.91 -17.66
CA LYS A 56 5.37 -10.61 -18.83
C LYS A 56 6.38 -11.69 -18.43
N VAL A 57 7.35 -11.37 -17.57
CA VAL A 57 8.40 -12.31 -17.13
C VAL A 57 7.83 -13.49 -16.34
N LYS A 58 6.73 -13.29 -15.61
CA LYS A 58 6.10 -14.33 -14.78
C LYS A 58 4.91 -15.03 -15.43
N GLY A 59 4.56 -14.68 -16.67
CA GLY A 59 3.37 -15.20 -17.33
C GLY A 59 2.06 -14.79 -16.64
N TRP A 60 2.06 -13.69 -15.90
CA TRP A 60 0.85 -13.14 -15.28
C TRP A 60 0.04 -12.31 -16.29
N PRO A 61 -1.25 -12.07 -16.03
CA PRO A 61 -2.07 -11.24 -16.90
C PRO A 61 -1.47 -9.84 -17.10
N HIS A 62 -1.49 -9.37 -18.35
CA HIS A 62 -1.14 -8.00 -18.67
C HIS A 62 -2.16 -7.05 -18.05
N GLN A 63 -1.67 -5.99 -17.42
CA GLN A 63 -2.50 -4.99 -16.75
C GLN A 63 -2.84 -3.87 -17.72
N THR A 64 -4.12 -3.52 -17.81
CA THR A 64 -4.65 -2.44 -18.67
C THR A 64 -5.09 -1.21 -17.88
N CYS A 65 -5.25 -1.35 -16.55
CA CYS A 65 -5.65 -0.27 -15.64
C CYS A 65 -4.49 0.13 -14.72
N GLN A 66 -4.26 1.43 -14.56
CA GLN A 66 -3.24 1.98 -13.66
C GLN A 66 -3.75 2.18 -12.22
N GLY A 67 -5.05 2.02 -12.00
CA GLY A 67 -5.70 2.31 -10.74
C GLY A 67 -5.59 1.18 -9.74
N ILE A 68 -5.31 1.53 -8.50
CA ILE A 68 -5.39 0.66 -7.32
C ILE A 68 -6.48 1.25 -6.43
N THR A 69 -7.63 0.60 -6.36
CA THR A 69 -8.76 1.11 -5.59
C THR A 69 -8.67 0.67 -4.13
N ILE A 70 -8.70 1.64 -3.23
CA ILE A 70 -8.63 1.43 -1.79
C ILE A 70 -10.05 1.41 -1.22
N TYR A 71 -10.34 0.38 -0.44
CA TYR A 71 -11.62 0.17 0.23
C TYR A 71 -11.42 0.21 1.75
N PRO A 72 -12.46 0.46 2.55
CA PRO A 72 -12.33 0.50 4.01
C PRO A 72 -11.76 -0.79 4.59
N ARG A 73 -12.16 -1.94 4.05
CA ARG A 73 -11.64 -3.26 4.46
C ARG A 73 -10.12 -3.39 4.31
N HIS A 74 -9.51 -2.73 3.32
CA HIS A 74 -8.06 -2.76 3.12
C HIS A 74 -7.33 -1.99 4.22
N ILE A 75 -7.80 -0.79 4.55
CA ILE A 75 -7.22 0.02 5.64
C ILE A 75 -7.46 -0.66 7.00
N GLN A 76 -8.65 -1.22 7.23
CA GLN A 76 -8.95 -1.98 8.44
C GLN A 76 -8.01 -3.18 8.59
N HIS A 77 -7.79 -3.94 7.51
CA HIS A 77 -6.86 -5.06 7.51
C HIS A 77 -5.44 -4.61 7.90
N ILE A 78 -4.96 -3.48 7.36
CA ILE A 78 -3.64 -2.94 7.69
C ILE A 78 -3.58 -2.51 9.17
N LEU A 79 -4.57 -1.75 9.65
CA LEU A 79 -4.66 -1.34 11.06
C LEU A 79 -4.61 -2.54 12.01
N ALA A 80 -5.45 -3.56 11.77
CA ALA A 80 -5.47 -4.77 12.57
C ALA A 80 -4.14 -5.54 12.50
N SER A 81 -3.57 -5.67 11.30
CA SER A 81 -2.31 -6.40 11.09
C SER A 81 -1.09 -5.69 11.68
N ARG A 82 -1.13 -4.35 11.81
CA ARG A 82 -0.03 -3.54 12.37
C ARG A 82 -0.19 -3.25 13.86
N ALA A 83 -1.38 -3.49 14.43
CA ALA A 83 -1.56 -3.46 15.87
C ALA A 83 -0.64 -4.46 16.59
N GLY A 84 -0.39 -5.63 15.99
CA GLY A 84 0.58 -6.61 16.49
C GLY A 84 2.04 -6.12 16.49
N ASP A 85 2.36 -5.12 15.66
CA ASP A 85 3.66 -4.45 15.65
C ASP A 85 3.70 -3.22 16.59
N GLY A 86 2.62 -2.96 17.33
CA GLY A 86 2.51 -1.79 18.22
C GLY A 86 2.33 -0.45 17.50
N LEU A 87 1.94 -0.45 16.22
CA LEU A 87 1.72 0.80 15.49
C LEU A 87 0.35 1.40 15.76
N ASN A 88 0.32 2.71 16.02
CA ASN A 88 -0.91 3.49 16.10
C ASN A 88 -1.41 3.93 14.70
N TRP A 89 -2.62 4.48 14.63
CA TRP A 89 -3.24 4.85 13.36
C TRP A 89 -2.46 5.92 12.58
N VAL A 90 -1.75 6.84 13.26
CA VAL A 90 -0.93 7.89 12.63
C VAL A 90 0.26 7.25 11.92
N GLN A 91 0.92 6.30 12.60
CA GLN A 91 2.03 5.52 12.04
C GLN A 91 1.57 4.66 10.85
N VAL A 92 0.37 4.09 10.93
CA VAL A 92 -0.25 3.34 9.82
C VAL A 92 -0.59 4.26 8.64
N ALA A 93 -1.10 5.47 8.89
CA ALA A 93 -1.35 6.44 7.84
C ALA A 93 -0.04 6.84 7.13
N GLU A 94 1.02 7.17 7.90
CA GLU A 94 2.35 7.47 7.34
C GLU A 94 2.88 6.29 6.50
N LEU A 95 2.73 5.07 7.00
CA LEU A 95 3.13 3.85 6.31
C LEU A 95 2.40 3.68 4.97
N ILE A 96 1.08 3.85 4.93
CA ILE A 96 0.29 3.71 3.71
C ILE A 96 0.67 4.82 2.72
N SER A 97 0.75 6.07 3.16
CA SER A 97 1.16 7.21 2.33
C SER A 97 2.57 7.05 1.77
N ALA A 98 3.50 6.56 2.57
CA ALA A 98 4.84 6.25 2.09
C ALA A 98 4.79 5.17 1.00
N SER A 99 3.99 4.11 1.19
CA SER A 99 3.91 2.99 0.24
C SER A 99 3.30 3.38 -1.10
N PHE A 100 2.21 4.15 -1.08
CA PHE A 100 1.51 4.66 -2.26
C PHE A 100 1.96 6.08 -2.60
N SER A 101 3.22 6.23 -3.05
CA SER A 101 3.77 7.52 -3.47
C SER A 101 4.25 7.45 -4.91
N THR A 102 4.26 8.60 -5.60
CA THR A 102 4.89 8.70 -6.93
C THR A 102 6.38 8.30 -6.92
N CYS A 103 7.05 8.38 -5.77
CA CYS A 103 8.44 7.96 -5.60
C CYS A 103 8.62 6.46 -5.34
N SER A 104 7.54 5.70 -5.13
CA SER A 104 7.63 4.26 -4.89
C SER A 104 8.02 3.49 -6.16
N GLU A 105 8.74 2.40 -5.99
CA GLU A 105 9.12 1.48 -7.07
C GLU A 105 8.29 0.20 -7.02
N ILE A 106 8.00 -0.37 -8.19
CA ILE A 106 7.37 -1.69 -8.27
C ILE A 106 8.45 -2.76 -8.36
N ALA A 107 8.36 -3.77 -7.50
CA ALA A 107 9.21 -4.96 -7.52
C ALA A 107 8.39 -6.25 -7.39
N LEU A 108 9.02 -7.38 -7.69
CA LEU A 108 8.41 -8.70 -7.52
C LEU A 108 8.46 -9.11 -6.05
N ASN A 109 7.35 -9.63 -5.51
CA ASN A 109 7.38 -10.33 -4.23
C ASN A 109 7.87 -11.78 -4.48
N LYS A 110 9.14 -12.04 -4.20
CA LYS A 110 9.70 -13.40 -4.38
C LYS A 110 8.91 -14.40 -3.52
N ASP A 111 8.73 -15.61 -4.05
CA ASP A 111 8.04 -16.73 -3.38
C ASP A 111 6.54 -16.57 -3.12
N ARG A 112 5.91 -15.49 -3.61
CA ARG A 112 4.46 -15.29 -3.55
C ARG A 112 3.88 -15.18 -4.96
N ASN A 113 3.02 -16.12 -5.32
CA ASN A 113 2.43 -16.15 -6.64
C ASN A 113 1.51 -14.94 -6.87
N MET A 114 1.64 -14.31 -8.04
CA MET A 114 0.86 -13.15 -8.47
C MET A 114 0.89 -11.95 -7.51
N GLN A 115 1.99 -11.76 -6.77
CA GLN A 115 2.17 -10.62 -5.89
C GLN A 115 3.34 -9.73 -6.31
N SER A 116 3.05 -8.45 -6.49
CA SER A 116 4.06 -7.40 -6.61
C SER A 116 4.11 -6.58 -5.33
N VAL A 117 5.16 -5.79 -5.19
CA VAL A 117 5.41 -4.94 -4.03
C VAL A 117 5.62 -3.50 -4.50
N MET A 118 4.91 -2.55 -3.90
CA MET A 118 5.25 -1.13 -3.96
C MET A 118 6.24 -0.80 -2.84
N LEU A 119 7.43 -0.34 -3.21
CA LEU A 119 8.53 -0.05 -2.32
C LEU A 119 8.76 1.45 -2.25
N ASN A 120 8.56 2.07 -1.09
CA ASN A 120 9.18 3.36 -0.84
C ASN A 120 10.64 3.13 -0.47
N ALA A 121 11.57 3.53 -1.33
CA ALA A 121 13.00 3.43 -1.03
C ALA A 121 13.64 4.79 -0.71
N SER A 122 12.87 5.88 -0.74
CA SER A 122 13.40 7.25 -0.69
C SER A 122 13.08 7.99 0.61
N LYS A 123 11.92 7.71 1.23
CA LYS A 123 11.48 8.40 2.45
C LYS A 123 11.37 7.43 3.62
N ARG A 124 12.17 7.71 4.66
CA ARG A 124 12.10 7.01 5.94
C ARG A 124 10.79 7.36 6.66
N LEU A 125 10.18 6.37 7.30
CA LEU A 125 9.08 6.55 8.24
C LEU A 125 9.61 7.23 9.50
N SER A 126 9.16 8.45 9.75
CA SER A 126 9.65 9.32 10.81
C SER A 126 9.00 9.05 12.16
N SER A 127 7.75 8.57 12.15
CA SER A 127 6.98 8.34 13.38
C SER A 127 7.24 6.97 14.03
N ILE A 128 7.95 6.07 13.35
CA ILE A 128 8.31 4.74 13.86
C ILE A 128 9.74 4.80 14.44
N LYS A 129 9.86 4.65 15.76
CA LYS A 129 11.14 4.66 16.48
C LYS A 129 11.95 3.39 16.19
N GLY A 130 13.28 3.48 16.34
CA GLY A 130 14.22 2.38 16.12
C GLY A 130 15.02 2.54 14.84
N GLN A 131 15.21 1.45 14.11
CA GLN A 131 15.97 1.42 12.86
C GLN A 131 15.30 2.20 11.72
N ALA A 132 16.02 2.39 10.60
CA ALA A 132 15.48 3.04 9.42
C ALA A 132 14.43 2.13 8.75
N TYR A 133 13.16 2.50 8.93
CA TYR A 133 12.01 1.85 8.32
C TYR A 133 11.46 2.65 7.15
N TYR A 134 10.89 1.92 6.20
CA TYR A 134 10.36 2.43 4.95
C TYR A 134 9.00 1.80 4.65
N GLY A 135 8.16 2.50 3.91
CA GLY A 135 6.83 2.00 3.54
C GLY A 135 6.88 0.95 2.45
N MET A 136 6.10 -0.11 2.62
CA MET A 136 5.96 -1.16 1.63
C MET A 136 4.53 -1.69 1.56
N ALA A 137 3.94 -1.75 0.37
CA ALA A 137 2.63 -2.34 0.13
C ALA A 137 2.73 -3.59 -0.75
N ILE A 138 1.96 -4.62 -0.44
CA ILE A 138 1.80 -5.80 -1.29
C ILE A 138 0.56 -5.59 -2.17
N LEU A 139 0.72 -5.83 -3.47
CA LEU A 139 -0.35 -5.79 -4.45
C LEU A 139 -0.56 -7.20 -5.02
N GLN A 140 -1.81 -7.61 -5.12
CA GLN A 140 -2.21 -8.81 -5.84
C GLN A 140 -2.51 -8.43 -7.29
N VAL A 141 -1.86 -9.13 -8.22
CA VAL A 141 -2.13 -9.02 -9.65
C VAL A 141 -3.21 -10.03 -10.01
N SER A 142 -4.25 -9.57 -10.70
CA SER A 142 -5.29 -10.42 -11.27
C SER A 142 -5.56 -10.01 -12.73
N LYS A 143 -6.42 -10.76 -13.43
CA LYS A 143 -6.75 -10.47 -14.83
C LYS A 143 -7.38 -9.10 -15.03
N ASN A 144 -8.15 -8.62 -14.05
CA ASN A 144 -8.99 -7.43 -14.20
C ASN A 144 -8.64 -6.32 -13.20
N ASP A 145 -7.82 -6.60 -12.19
CA ASP A 145 -7.63 -5.66 -11.08
C ASP A 145 -6.27 -5.80 -10.39
N LEU A 146 -5.83 -4.69 -9.81
CA LEU A 146 -4.72 -4.57 -8.88
C LEU A 146 -5.29 -4.30 -7.49
N ALA A 147 -5.32 -5.33 -6.65
CA ALA A 147 -5.87 -5.24 -5.31
C ALA A 147 -4.75 -5.00 -4.28
N PRO A 148 -4.85 -3.99 -3.42
CA PRO A 148 -3.95 -3.86 -2.28
C PRO A 148 -4.23 -5.00 -1.29
N VAL A 149 -3.20 -5.76 -0.94
CA VAL A 149 -3.33 -6.87 0.01
C VAL A 149 -3.08 -6.37 1.42
N THR A 150 -1.93 -5.73 1.63
CA THR A 150 -1.50 -5.23 2.94
C THR A 150 -0.37 -4.23 2.79
N ALA A 151 0.01 -3.57 3.89
CA ALA A 151 1.16 -2.69 3.95
C ALA A 151 1.91 -2.89 5.27
N TYR A 152 3.25 -2.78 5.23
CA TYR A 152 4.09 -2.93 6.41
C TYR A 152 5.40 -2.15 6.28
N HIS A 153 5.98 -1.83 7.43
CA HIS A 153 7.27 -1.17 7.50
C HIS A 153 8.39 -2.18 7.21
N ALA A 154 9.30 -1.84 6.30
CA ALA A 154 10.42 -2.69 5.92
C ALA A 154 11.74 -1.99 6.22
N THR A 155 12.73 -2.77 6.66
CA THR A 155 14.12 -2.28 6.79
C THR A 155 14.74 -2.05 5.42
N GLU A 156 15.75 -1.19 5.34
CA GLU A 156 16.53 -1.00 4.10
C GLU A 156 17.12 -2.31 3.56
N ALA A 157 17.61 -3.19 4.45
CA ALA A 157 18.16 -4.49 4.06
C ALA A 157 17.12 -5.36 3.35
N LYS A 158 15.89 -5.41 3.86
CA LYS A 158 14.76 -6.11 3.24
C LYS A 158 14.39 -5.51 1.87
N ILE A 159 14.37 -4.19 1.75
CA ILE A 159 14.12 -3.52 0.45
C ILE A 159 15.21 -3.88 -0.56
N LYS A 160 16.49 -3.82 -0.15
CA LYS A 160 17.62 -4.20 -1.01
C LYS A 160 17.55 -5.66 -1.43
N ALA A 161 17.17 -6.57 -0.53
CA ALA A 161 17.01 -7.98 -0.84
C ALA A 161 15.91 -8.23 -1.88
N ILE A 162 14.77 -7.52 -1.79
CA ILE A 162 13.68 -7.61 -2.77
C ILE A 162 14.12 -7.06 -4.13
N LYS A 163 14.90 -5.96 -4.14
CA LYS A 163 15.40 -5.33 -5.37
C LYS A 163 16.52 -6.12 -6.06
N LYS A 164 17.30 -6.92 -5.32
CA LYS A 164 18.33 -7.80 -5.91
C LYS A 164 17.62 -8.86 -6.75
N LYS A 165 17.79 -8.78 -8.08
CA LYS A 165 17.26 -9.73 -9.06
C LYS A 165 17.81 -11.12 -8.80
#